data_AF-A0A429MMS1-F1
#
_entry.id   AF-A0A429MMS1-F1
#
_cell.length_a   1.000
_cell.length_b   1.000
_cell.length_c   1.000
_cell.angle_alpha   90.00
_cell.angle_beta   90.00
_cell.angle_gamma   90.00
#
_symmetry.space_group_name_H-M   'P 1'
#
loop_
_entity.id
_entity.type
_entity.pdbx_description
1 polymer ?
#
loop_
_entity_poly.entity_id
_entity_poly.type
_entity_poly.pdbx_seq_one_letter_code
_entity_poly.pdbx_strand_id
1 'polypeptide(L)'
;DLAVLNPEYVKELVQHHVGGYLKIAPEHTEQGPLSKMMKPGIGTYDRFKQMFDRFSKEAGKEQYLIPYFIAAHPGTSDYDMMHLAIWLKKNGFRADQVQTFYPSPMATATTMYYSGKNPLAKVARYTENVDIVKGEKRRRLHKAFLRYHDPNNWPLLREALKEMGRADLIGNSKQHLIPTYQPKGAEGEYKSARKKNSTVAGDSVKRSGQTAQNKNQHKRPQKGQVLTQHTGLPPRETGEKRPFGSKSKPKSKARG
;
A
#
# COMPACT_ATOMS: atom_id res chain seq x y z
N ASP A 1 -21.53 2.23 3.82
CA ASP A 1 -21.06 1.15 2.94
C ASP A 1 -22.27 0.34 2.52
N LEU A 2 -22.61 0.37 1.23
CA LEU A 2 -23.87 -0.19 0.72
C LEU A 2 -23.83 -1.71 0.61
N ALA A 3 -22.64 -2.31 0.42
CA ALA A 3 -22.50 -3.74 0.24
C ALA A 3 -22.96 -4.52 1.49
N VAL A 4 -22.71 -3.97 2.69
CA VAL A 4 -23.11 -4.62 3.95
C VAL A 4 -24.63 -4.61 4.16
N LEU A 5 -25.35 -3.70 3.50
CA LEU A 5 -26.80 -3.57 3.61
C LEU A 5 -27.55 -4.51 2.65
N ASN A 6 -26.85 -5.17 1.72
CA ASN A 6 -27.44 -6.06 0.73
C ASN A 6 -26.74 -7.43 0.75
N PRO A 7 -27.25 -8.39 1.55
CA PRO A 7 -26.70 -9.74 1.61
C PRO A 7 -26.68 -10.48 0.27
N GLU A 8 -27.68 -10.26 -0.60
CA GLU A 8 -27.74 -10.89 -1.92
C GLU A 8 -26.58 -10.42 -2.81
N TYR A 9 -26.24 -9.13 -2.75
CA TYR A 9 -25.07 -8.61 -3.46
C TYR A 9 -23.76 -9.27 -2.98
N VAL A 10 -23.57 -9.44 -1.67
CA VAL A 10 -22.36 -10.11 -1.13
C VAL A 10 -22.32 -11.57 -1.56
N LYS A 11 -23.46 -12.25 -1.56
CA LYS A 11 -23.57 -13.64 -2.02
C LYS A 11 -23.17 -13.78 -3.49
N GLU A 12 -23.70 -12.95 -4.37
CA GLU A 12 -23.36 -12.95 -5.80
C GLU A 12 -21.86 -12.66 -6.01
N LEU A 13 -21.33 -11.64 -5.34
CA LEU A 13 -19.90 -11.28 -5.38
C LEU A 13 -19.02 -12.48 -5.01
N VAL A 14 -19.33 -13.16 -3.91
CA VAL A 14 -18.56 -14.28 -3.39
C VAL A 14 -18.68 -15.53 -4.28
N GLN A 15 -19.89 -15.81 -4.77
CA GLN A 15 -20.17 -16.98 -5.61
C GLN A 15 -19.62 -16.87 -7.02
N HIS A 16 -19.55 -15.67 -7.60
CA HIS A 16 -19.24 -15.53 -9.03
C HIS A 16 -18.04 -14.64 -9.34
N HIS A 17 -17.65 -13.72 -8.45
CA HIS A 17 -16.69 -12.66 -8.79
C HIS A 17 -15.41 -12.65 -7.94
N VAL A 18 -15.31 -13.54 -6.95
CA VAL A 18 -14.11 -13.71 -6.14
C VAL A 18 -13.45 -15.06 -6.46
N GLY A 19 -12.26 -15.01 -7.05
CA GLY A 19 -11.47 -16.21 -7.40
C GLY A 19 -10.62 -16.77 -6.25
N GLY A 20 -10.49 -16.03 -5.14
CA GLY A 20 -9.71 -16.44 -3.97
C GLY A 20 -9.56 -15.27 -3.01
N TYR A 21 -8.83 -14.23 -3.40
CA TYR A 21 -8.60 -13.06 -2.55
C TYR A 21 -9.51 -11.90 -2.93
N LEU A 22 -10.18 -11.32 -1.93
CA LEU A 22 -10.90 -10.06 -2.08
C LEU A 22 -10.21 -8.97 -1.26
N LYS A 23 -9.74 -7.92 -1.95
CA LYS A 23 -9.15 -6.75 -1.30
C LYS A 23 -10.27 -5.81 -0.86
N ILE A 24 -10.27 -5.46 0.42
CA ILE A 24 -11.22 -4.51 0.99
C ILE A 24 -10.46 -3.51 1.85
N ALA A 25 -10.84 -2.24 1.80
CA ALA A 25 -10.14 -1.19 2.52
C ALA A 25 -11.04 -0.63 3.64
N PRO A 26 -10.92 -1.14 4.88
CA PRO A 26 -11.42 -0.43 6.05
C PRO A 26 -10.66 0.88 6.28
N GLU A 27 -9.45 1.02 5.71
CA GLU A 27 -8.52 2.17 5.83
C GLU A 27 -7.94 2.33 7.24
N HIS A 28 -8.78 2.38 8.27
CA HIS A 28 -8.39 2.50 9.68
C HIS A 28 -9.45 1.87 10.59
N THR A 29 -9.14 1.73 11.88
CA THR A 29 -10.09 1.29 12.92
C THR A 29 -10.74 2.43 13.69
N GLU A 30 -10.17 3.64 13.61
CA GLU A 30 -10.40 4.72 14.56
C GLU A 30 -11.11 5.89 13.89
N GLN A 31 -11.99 6.56 14.64
CA GLN A 31 -12.82 7.61 14.06
C GLN A 31 -12.05 8.87 13.64
N GLY A 32 -10.92 9.18 14.29
CA GLY A 32 -10.07 10.32 13.95
C GLY A 32 -9.76 10.41 12.45
N PRO A 33 -9.11 9.39 11.85
CA PRO A 33 -8.91 9.31 10.41
C PRO A 33 -10.19 8.98 9.62
N LEU A 34 -11.03 8.05 10.08
CA LEU A 34 -12.19 7.58 9.30
C LEU A 34 -13.19 8.69 9.00
N SER A 35 -13.44 9.59 9.96
CA SER A 35 -14.35 10.73 9.75
C SER A 35 -13.81 11.71 8.71
N LYS A 36 -12.49 11.75 8.50
CA LYS A 36 -11.81 12.61 7.51
C LYS A 36 -11.76 11.94 6.13
N MET A 37 -11.96 10.63 6.08
CA MET A 37 -12.06 9.82 4.86
C MET A 37 -13.51 9.57 4.41
N MET A 38 -14.50 10.02 5.19
CA MET A 38 -15.93 9.68 5.01
C MET A 38 -16.16 8.16 5.01
N LYS A 39 -15.37 7.44 5.80
CA LYS A 39 -15.47 5.98 5.93
C LYS A 39 -16.23 5.62 7.21
N PRO A 40 -17.02 4.55 7.20
CA PRO A 40 -17.68 4.09 8.42
C PRO A 40 -16.65 3.44 9.36
N GLY A 41 -17.05 3.26 10.62
CA GLY A 41 -16.26 2.54 11.61
C GLY A 41 -15.98 1.07 11.23
N ILE A 42 -15.00 0.48 11.91
CA ILE A 42 -14.52 -0.89 11.66
C ILE A 42 -15.60 -1.97 11.73
N GLY A 43 -16.67 -1.77 12.50
CA GLY A 43 -17.77 -2.73 12.59
C GLY A 43 -18.49 -3.00 11.26
N THR A 44 -18.31 -2.13 10.26
CA THR A 44 -18.78 -2.40 8.89
C THR A 44 -17.94 -3.49 8.22
N TYR A 45 -16.62 -3.45 8.38
CA TYR A 45 -15.71 -4.49 7.90
C TYR A 45 -16.01 -5.82 8.60
N ASP A 46 -16.26 -5.82 9.91
CA ASP A 46 -16.55 -7.06 10.66
C ASP A 46 -17.82 -7.74 10.15
N ARG A 47 -18.89 -6.96 9.91
CA ARG A 47 -20.14 -7.48 9.33
C ARG A 47 -19.93 -8.00 7.91
N PHE A 48 -19.18 -7.28 7.09
CA PHE A 48 -18.83 -7.74 5.74
C PHE A 48 -18.07 -9.07 5.79
N LYS A 49 -17.07 -9.18 6.67
CA LYS A 49 -16.28 -10.41 6.86
C LYS A 49 -17.15 -11.59 7.25
N GLN A 50 -18.10 -11.41 8.18
CA GLN A 50 -19.01 -12.48 8.58
C GLN A 50 -19.85 -13.00 7.40
N MET A 51 -20.39 -12.10 6.57
CA MET A 51 -21.13 -12.49 5.38
C MET A 51 -20.24 -13.15 4.32
N PHE A 52 -19.05 -12.59 4.10
CA PHE A 52 -18.07 -13.16 3.17
C PHE A 52 -17.71 -14.60 3.57
N ASP A 53 -17.26 -14.82 4.80
CA ASP A 53 -16.87 -16.14 5.29
C ASP A 53 -18.02 -17.15 5.21
N ARG A 54 -19.25 -16.72 5.53
CA ARG A 54 -20.46 -17.53 5.39
C ARG A 54 -20.69 -17.95 3.95
N PHE A 55 -20.76 -17.01 3.02
CA PHE A 55 -21.05 -17.31 1.62
C PHE A 55 -19.92 -18.04 0.90
N SER A 56 -18.66 -17.83 1.32
CA SER A 56 -17.51 -18.60 0.81
C SER A 56 -17.65 -20.08 1.19
N LYS A 57 -18.05 -20.34 2.44
CA LYS A 57 -18.32 -21.70 2.93
C LYS A 57 -19.51 -22.34 2.21
N GLU A 58 -20.60 -21.60 2.03
CA GLU A 58 -21.78 -22.08 1.27
C GLU A 58 -21.45 -22.39 -0.19
N ALA A 59 -20.55 -21.61 -0.81
CA ALA A 59 -20.08 -21.83 -2.18
C ALA A 59 -19.01 -22.94 -2.29
N GLY A 60 -18.55 -23.51 -1.17
CA GLY A 60 -17.46 -24.50 -1.16
C GLY A 60 -16.12 -23.93 -1.63
N LYS A 61 -15.90 -22.62 -1.48
CA LYS A 61 -14.68 -21.94 -1.95
C LYS A 61 -13.77 -21.56 -0.80
N GLU A 62 -12.48 -21.74 -1.01
CA GLU A 62 -11.45 -21.21 -0.13
C GLU A 62 -11.11 -19.78 -0.56
N GLN A 63 -11.61 -18.80 0.20
CA GLN A 63 -11.46 -17.38 -0.13
C GLN A 63 -11.05 -16.57 1.10
N TYR A 64 -10.36 -15.47 0.87
CA TYR A 64 -9.73 -14.68 1.92
C TYR A 64 -9.89 -13.18 1.69
N LEU A 65 -10.16 -12.45 2.77
CA LEU A 65 -10.13 -10.99 2.76
C LEU A 65 -8.72 -10.48 3.02
N ILE A 66 -8.27 -9.57 2.16
CA ILE A 66 -7.04 -8.81 2.37
C ILE A 66 -7.43 -7.39 2.75
N PRO A 67 -7.37 -7.02 4.04
CA PRO A 67 -7.63 -5.66 4.44
C PRO A 67 -6.46 -4.75 4.05
N TYR A 68 -6.77 -3.53 3.62
CA TYR A 68 -5.79 -2.47 3.38
C TYR A 68 -5.98 -1.34 4.40
N PHE A 69 -4.86 -0.95 5.03
CA PHE A 69 -4.80 0.10 6.05
C PHE A 69 -3.78 1.16 5.67
N ILE A 70 -4.07 2.40 6.04
CA ILE A 70 -3.24 3.57 5.73
C ILE A 70 -2.67 4.20 7.00
N ALA A 71 -1.37 4.48 6.97
CA ALA A 71 -0.69 5.22 8.03
C ALA A 71 -0.66 6.72 7.73
N ALA A 72 -0.57 7.55 8.77
CA ALA A 72 -0.28 8.99 8.68
C ALA A 72 -1.27 9.81 7.85
N HIS A 73 -2.54 9.38 7.78
CA HIS A 73 -3.58 10.20 7.17
C HIS A 73 -3.85 11.46 8.01
N PRO A 74 -4.24 12.61 7.42
CA PRO A 74 -4.71 13.76 8.18
C PRO A 74 -5.77 13.38 9.22
N GLY A 75 -5.63 13.89 10.44
CA GLY A 75 -6.50 13.57 11.58
C GLY A 75 -6.13 12.28 12.31
N THR A 76 -5.01 11.63 11.97
CA THR A 76 -4.52 10.44 12.67
C THR A 76 -3.58 10.83 13.80
N SER A 77 -3.92 10.48 15.03
CA SER A 77 -3.05 10.61 16.20
C SER A 77 -2.13 9.39 16.38
N ASP A 78 -1.16 9.50 17.28
CA ASP A 78 -0.27 8.37 17.59
C ASP A 78 -1.02 7.26 18.35
N TYR A 79 -2.02 7.64 19.15
CA TYR A 79 -2.96 6.71 19.80
C TYR A 79 -3.81 5.95 18.78
N ASP A 80 -4.25 6.61 17.72
CA ASP A 80 -5.04 5.95 16.69
C ASP A 80 -4.23 4.81 16.04
N MET A 81 -2.97 5.10 15.69
CA MET A 81 -2.07 4.09 15.12
C MET A 81 -1.77 2.94 16.09
N MET A 82 -1.63 3.25 17.39
CA MET A 82 -1.44 2.24 18.43
C MET A 82 -2.68 1.32 18.54
N HIS A 83 -3.89 1.87 18.56
CA HIS A 83 -5.12 1.08 18.59
C HIS A 83 -5.29 0.22 17.34
N LEU A 84 -4.97 0.77 16.17
CA LEU A 84 -4.92 0.01 14.93
C LEU A 84 -3.92 -1.15 15.02
N ALA A 85 -2.72 -0.94 15.58
CA ALA A 85 -1.73 -2.01 15.77
C ALA A 85 -2.24 -3.12 16.71
N ILE A 86 -2.93 -2.76 17.80
CA ILE A 86 -3.58 -3.73 18.69
C ILE A 86 -4.65 -4.53 17.94
N TRP A 87 -5.49 -3.85 17.17
CA TRP A 87 -6.54 -4.50 16.38
C TRP A 87 -5.95 -5.47 15.36
N LEU A 88 -4.88 -5.07 14.66
CA LEU A 88 -4.15 -5.93 13.72
C LEU A 88 -3.62 -7.19 14.41
N LYS A 89 -2.98 -7.03 15.58
CA LYS A 89 -2.46 -8.16 16.36
C LYS A 89 -3.57 -9.11 16.82
N LYS A 90 -4.67 -8.58 17.34
CA LYS A 90 -5.83 -9.36 17.79
C LYS A 90 -6.46 -10.18 16.66
N ASN A 91 -6.48 -9.64 15.45
CA ASN A 91 -7.03 -10.30 14.26
C ASN A 91 -6.00 -11.11 13.47
N GLY A 92 -4.77 -11.27 13.98
CA GLY A 92 -3.72 -12.07 13.34
C GLY A 92 -3.14 -11.46 12.06
N PHE A 93 -3.39 -10.17 11.78
CA PHE A 93 -2.86 -9.51 10.60
C PHE A 93 -1.42 -9.06 10.80
N ARG A 94 -0.58 -9.37 9.80
CA ARG A 94 0.82 -8.98 9.72
C ARG A 94 1.11 -8.45 8.31
N ALA A 95 1.11 -7.13 8.16
CA ALA A 95 1.36 -6.49 6.88
C ALA A 95 2.86 -6.30 6.62
N ASP A 96 3.37 -6.86 5.52
CA ASP A 96 4.74 -6.57 5.07
C ASP A 96 4.84 -5.23 4.35
N GLN A 97 3.82 -4.93 3.53
CA GLN A 97 3.72 -3.68 2.80
C GLN A 97 2.71 -2.78 3.47
N VAL A 98 3.17 -1.61 3.86
CA VAL A 98 2.34 -0.58 4.48
C VAL A 98 2.40 0.67 3.63
N GLN A 99 1.24 1.24 3.36
CA GLN A 99 1.15 2.49 2.63
C GLN A 99 0.96 3.63 3.63
N THR A 100 1.74 4.68 3.40
CA THR A 100 1.61 5.93 4.14
C THR A 100 0.90 6.92 3.25
N PHE A 101 0.03 7.74 3.84
CA PHE A 101 -0.60 8.83 3.14
C PHE A 101 0.44 9.72 2.45
N TYR A 102 0.19 10.00 1.18
CA TYR A 102 0.95 10.91 0.36
C TYR A 102 -0.02 11.95 -0.22
N PRO A 103 0.25 13.26 -0.06
CA PRO A 103 -0.65 14.28 -0.55
C PRO A 103 -0.66 14.29 -2.09
N SER A 104 -1.70 13.71 -2.69
CA SER A 104 -1.94 13.77 -4.13
C SER A 104 -2.82 14.97 -4.50
N PRO A 105 -2.60 15.63 -5.65
CA PRO A 105 -3.50 16.69 -6.11
C PRO A 105 -4.97 16.25 -6.17
N MET A 106 -5.88 17.21 -6.08
CA MET A 106 -7.34 17.00 -6.21
C MET A 106 -7.96 16.06 -5.14
N ALA A 107 -7.29 15.81 -4.01
CA ALA A 107 -7.82 15.04 -2.91
C ALA A 107 -8.16 15.91 -1.69
N THR A 108 -9.32 15.68 -1.07
CA THR A 108 -9.75 16.37 0.16
C THR A 108 -8.74 16.22 1.29
N ALA A 109 -8.16 15.03 1.45
CA ALA A 109 -7.09 14.77 2.42
C ALA A 109 -5.85 15.65 2.16
N THR A 110 -5.53 15.93 0.90
CA THR A 110 -4.43 16.84 0.55
C THR A 110 -4.75 18.28 0.94
N THR A 111 -5.99 18.73 0.74
CA THR A 111 -6.45 20.02 1.28
C THR A 111 -6.27 20.07 2.80
N MET A 112 -6.65 19.01 3.53
CA MET A 112 -6.42 18.92 4.98
C MET A 112 -4.92 18.99 5.31
N TYR A 113 -4.09 18.24 4.59
CA TYR A 113 -2.63 18.18 4.80
C TYR A 113 -1.94 19.55 4.71
N TYR A 114 -2.36 20.40 3.76
CA TYR A 114 -1.79 21.73 3.58
C TYR A 114 -2.46 22.79 4.45
N SER A 115 -3.79 22.77 4.57
CA SER A 115 -4.53 23.81 5.30
C SER A 115 -4.59 23.58 6.81
N GLY A 116 -4.43 22.34 7.29
CA GLY A 116 -4.70 21.97 8.67
C GLY A 116 -6.18 22.09 9.06
N LYS A 117 -7.10 22.18 8.09
CA LYS A 117 -8.55 22.31 8.31
C LYS A 117 -9.31 21.18 7.63
N ASN A 118 -10.49 20.85 8.17
CA ASN A 118 -11.38 19.83 7.61
C ASN A 118 -12.38 20.49 6.63
N PRO A 119 -12.20 20.35 5.30
CA PRO A 119 -13.09 20.98 4.32
C PRO A 119 -14.42 20.23 4.12
N LEU A 120 -14.66 19.10 4.82
CA LEU A 120 -15.94 18.39 4.77
C LEU A 120 -17.06 19.15 5.49
N ALA A 121 -16.69 20.12 6.33
CA ALA A 121 -17.61 21.02 7.01
C ALA A 121 -17.27 22.48 6.68
N LYS A 122 -18.17 23.41 7.01
CA LYS A 122 -17.94 24.84 6.84
C LYS A 122 -16.68 25.26 7.60
N VAL A 123 -15.72 25.86 6.89
CA VAL A 123 -14.49 26.39 7.49
C VAL A 123 -14.73 27.83 7.95
N ALA A 124 -14.57 28.05 9.25
CA ALA A 124 -14.67 29.31 9.95
C ALA A 124 -13.52 29.43 10.97
N ARG A 125 -13.41 30.58 11.64
CA ARG A 125 -12.35 30.82 12.65
C ARG A 125 -12.36 29.79 13.80
N TYR A 126 -13.52 29.26 14.15
CA TYR A 126 -13.71 28.29 15.24
C TYR A 126 -13.67 26.82 14.78
N THR A 127 -13.44 26.55 13.48
CA THR A 127 -13.38 25.17 12.97
C THR A 127 -12.17 24.43 13.54
N GLU A 128 -12.38 23.16 13.90
CA GLU A 128 -11.33 22.26 14.39
C GLU A 128 -10.05 22.32 13.55
N ASN A 129 -8.91 22.25 14.23
CA ASN A 129 -7.63 22.01 13.56
C ASN A 129 -7.48 20.50 13.34
N VAL A 130 -7.06 20.13 12.14
CA VAL A 130 -6.74 18.74 11.79
C VAL A 130 -5.26 18.53 12.07
N ASP A 131 -4.96 17.56 12.93
CA ASP A 131 -3.59 17.15 13.17
C ASP A 131 -2.99 16.50 11.92
N ILE A 132 -1.83 17.00 11.49
CA ILE A 132 -1.17 16.53 10.26
C ILE A 132 0.13 15.83 10.63
N VAL A 133 0.24 14.58 10.20
CA VAL A 133 1.42 13.75 10.42
C VAL A 133 2.54 14.15 9.45
N LYS A 134 3.29 15.18 9.83
CA LYS A 134 4.48 15.68 9.11
C LYS A 134 5.77 15.20 9.77
N GLY A 135 6.87 15.33 9.03
CA GLY A 135 8.21 14.96 9.50
C GLY A 135 8.48 13.46 9.44
N GLU A 136 9.76 13.11 9.33
CA GLU A 136 10.18 11.72 9.17
C GLU A 136 9.92 10.89 10.44
N LYS A 137 10.25 11.42 11.63
CA LYS A 137 10.12 10.68 12.92
C LYS A 137 8.70 10.17 13.12
N ARG A 138 7.69 11.05 13.02
CA ARG A 138 6.29 10.70 13.28
C ARG A 138 5.69 9.80 12.19
N ARG A 139 6.01 10.07 10.91
CA ARG A 139 5.60 9.19 9.81
C ARG A 139 6.20 7.79 9.94
N ARG A 140 7.46 7.69 10.37
CA ARG A 140 8.13 6.41 10.63
C ARG A 140 7.48 5.67 11.80
N LEU A 141 7.12 6.37 12.87
CA LEU A 141 6.38 5.80 14.00
C LEU A 141 5.02 5.22 13.56
N HIS A 142 4.24 5.97 12.77
CA HIS A 142 2.95 5.49 12.26
C HIS A 142 3.12 4.21 11.41
N LYS A 143 4.11 4.19 10.52
CA LYS A 143 4.44 2.97 9.75
C LYS A 143 4.87 1.80 10.64
N ALA A 144 5.65 2.08 11.69
CA ALA A 144 6.12 1.08 12.63
C ALA A 144 4.95 0.39 13.36
N PHE A 145 3.89 1.12 13.72
CA PHE A 145 2.69 0.54 14.32
C PHE A 145 1.99 -0.47 13.40
N LEU A 146 1.85 -0.18 12.10
CA LEU A 146 1.29 -1.15 11.14
C LEU A 146 2.16 -2.40 10.97
N ARG A 147 3.47 -2.27 11.21
CA ARG A 147 4.45 -3.37 11.18
C ARG A 147 4.94 -3.72 12.59
N TYR A 148 4.02 -3.79 13.57
CA TYR A 148 4.34 -4.08 14.98
C TYR A 148 5.14 -5.39 15.18
N HIS A 149 5.01 -6.34 14.25
CA HIS A 149 5.66 -7.64 14.30
C HIS A 149 7.12 -7.62 13.79
N ASP A 150 7.54 -6.54 13.12
CA ASP A 150 8.89 -6.39 12.58
C ASP A 150 9.85 -5.96 13.71
N PRO A 151 10.86 -6.78 14.07
CA PRO A 151 11.77 -6.47 15.16
C PRO A 151 12.56 -5.17 14.98
N ASN A 152 12.80 -4.73 13.74
CA ASN A 152 13.47 -3.45 13.48
C ASN A 152 12.71 -2.25 14.05
N ASN A 153 11.38 -2.38 14.22
CA ASN A 153 10.53 -1.32 14.73
C ASN A 153 10.41 -1.30 16.26
N TRP A 154 10.78 -2.40 16.95
CA TRP A 154 10.54 -2.53 18.39
C TRP A 154 11.24 -1.48 19.26
N PRO A 155 12.49 -1.05 18.99
CA PRO A 155 13.10 0.03 19.76
C PRO A 155 12.27 1.33 19.70
N LEU A 156 11.88 1.75 18.50
CA LEU A 156 11.05 2.93 18.27
C LEU A 156 9.68 2.81 18.93
N LEU A 157 9.03 1.65 18.82
CA LEU A 157 7.73 1.41 19.42
C LEU A 157 7.80 1.36 20.95
N ARG A 158 8.87 0.80 21.54
CA ARG A 158 9.06 0.79 23.00
C ARG A 158 9.22 2.21 23.55
N GLU A 159 10.00 3.05 22.88
CA GLU A 159 10.15 4.47 23.23
C GLU A 159 8.80 5.18 23.19
N ALA A 160 8.10 5.11 22.05
CA ALA A 160 6.80 5.75 21.87
C ALA A 160 5.74 5.26 22.87
N LEU A 161 5.65 3.96 23.11
CA LEU A 161 4.71 3.40 24.08
C LEU A 161 4.98 3.88 25.51
N LYS A 162 6.25 4.07 25.90
CA LYS A 162 6.59 4.65 27.20
C LYS A 162 6.19 6.12 27.28
N GLU A 163 6.48 6.91 26.25
CA GLU A 163 6.08 8.32 26.17
C GLU A 163 4.56 8.49 26.21
N MET A 164 3.81 7.57 25.61
CA MET A 164 2.35 7.52 25.64
C MET A 164 1.78 6.98 26.97
N GLY A 165 2.60 6.60 27.95
CA GLY A 165 2.13 5.98 29.20
C GLY A 165 1.52 4.59 29.00
N ARG A 166 1.81 3.93 27.88
CA ARG A 166 1.30 2.61 27.49
C ARG A 166 2.35 1.51 27.55
N ALA A 167 3.20 1.58 28.59
CA ALA A 167 4.21 0.55 28.86
C ALA A 167 3.59 -0.84 29.15
N ASP A 168 2.30 -0.88 29.51
CA ASP A 168 1.49 -2.11 29.65
C ASP A 168 1.40 -2.93 28.35
N LEU A 169 1.65 -2.31 27.19
CA LEU A 169 1.69 -2.98 25.89
C LEU A 169 3.07 -3.60 25.57
N ILE A 170 4.05 -3.52 26.48
CA ILE A 170 5.39 -4.07 26.29
C ILE A 170 5.55 -5.32 27.16
N GLY A 171 5.74 -6.47 26.53
CA GLY A 171 5.86 -7.74 27.24
C GLY A 171 5.82 -8.95 26.31
N ASN A 172 6.14 -10.12 26.86
CA ASN A 172 6.38 -11.33 26.06
C ASN A 172 5.15 -12.24 25.91
N SER A 173 4.00 -11.87 26.50
CA SER A 173 2.76 -12.62 26.37
C SER A 173 1.89 -12.14 25.20
N LYS A 174 0.85 -12.91 24.86
CA LYS A 174 -0.06 -12.61 23.73
C LYS A 174 -0.80 -11.27 23.85
N GLN A 175 -1.00 -10.75 25.07
CA GLN A 175 -1.74 -9.52 25.32
C GLN A 175 -0.96 -8.24 25.01
N HIS A 176 0.37 -8.31 25.05
CA HIS A 176 1.25 -7.17 24.78
C HIS A 176 1.31 -6.90 23.27
N LEU A 177 1.65 -5.69 22.84
CA LEU A 177 1.83 -5.38 21.42
C LEU A 177 3.21 -5.84 20.91
N ILE A 178 4.27 -5.52 21.65
CA ILE A 178 5.67 -5.81 21.30
C ILE A 178 6.42 -6.44 22.49
N PRO A 179 7.49 -7.23 22.24
CA PRO A 179 8.26 -7.86 23.31
C PRO A 179 9.27 -6.92 23.98
N THR A 180 9.77 -7.35 25.13
CA THR A 180 10.81 -6.61 25.89
C THR A 180 12.20 -6.78 25.29
N TYR A 181 12.45 -7.86 24.56
CA TYR A 181 13.78 -8.18 24.01
C TYR A 181 13.97 -7.66 22.58
N GLN A 182 15.22 -7.71 22.10
CA GLN A 182 15.60 -7.50 20.70
C GLN A 182 16.29 -8.78 20.20
N PRO A 183 15.90 -9.35 19.05
CA PRO A 183 16.58 -10.54 18.53
C PRO A 183 17.94 -10.16 17.97
N LYS A 184 18.95 -11.03 18.16
CA LYS A 184 20.30 -10.83 17.60
C LYS A 184 20.23 -10.71 16.08
N GLY A 185 20.84 -9.66 15.53
CA GLY A 185 20.87 -9.39 14.08
C GLY A 185 19.68 -8.59 13.53
N ALA A 186 18.75 -8.14 14.38
CA ALA A 186 17.68 -7.21 13.98
C ALA A 186 18.07 -5.73 14.03
N GLU A 187 19.36 -5.42 14.23
CA GLU A 187 19.87 -4.07 14.14
C GLU A 187 20.35 -3.83 12.69
N GLY A 188 19.55 -3.10 11.91
CA GLY A 188 20.00 -2.52 10.64
C GLY A 188 19.70 -3.28 9.34
N GLU A 189 19.14 -4.49 9.39
CA GLU A 189 18.80 -5.26 8.17
C GLU A 189 17.28 -5.25 7.88
N TYR A 190 16.83 -4.29 7.07
CA TYR A 190 15.47 -4.33 6.48
C TYR A 190 15.40 -5.44 5.42
N LYS A 191 14.97 -6.64 5.81
CA LYS A 191 14.71 -7.75 4.87
C LYS A 191 13.33 -7.58 4.25
N SER A 192 13.25 -6.85 3.13
CA SER A 192 12.05 -6.91 2.29
C SER A 192 11.93 -8.31 1.67
N ALA A 193 10.72 -8.90 1.69
CA ALA A 193 10.45 -10.19 1.06
C ALA A 193 10.73 -10.24 -0.46
N ARG A 194 10.99 -9.08 -1.09
CA ARG A 194 11.28 -8.96 -2.52
C ARG A 194 12.63 -9.56 -2.92
N LYS A 195 13.53 -9.85 -1.97
CA LYS A 195 14.82 -10.49 -2.27
C LYS A 195 14.75 -11.97 -2.65
N LYS A 196 13.58 -12.62 -2.61
CA LYS A 196 13.48 -14.02 -3.08
C LYS A 196 13.70 -14.20 -4.60
N ASN A 197 13.59 -13.13 -5.40
CA ASN A 197 13.85 -13.16 -6.85
C ASN A 197 15.02 -12.26 -7.31
N SER A 198 15.85 -11.77 -6.39
CA SER A 198 17.13 -11.15 -6.75
C SER A 198 18.22 -12.16 -6.45
N THR A 199 19.00 -12.52 -7.47
CA THR A 199 20.19 -13.37 -7.33
C THR A 199 21.04 -12.94 -6.13
N VAL A 200 21.46 -13.93 -5.34
CA VAL A 200 22.25 -13.76 -4.13
C VAL A 200 23.49 -12.93 -4.44
N ALA A 201 23.79 -11.97 -3.58
CA ALA A 201 25.00 -11.15 -3.67
C ALA A 201 26.25 -12.05 -3.61
N GLY A 202 26.84 -12.28 -4.78
CA GLY A 202 28.12 -12.98 -4.98
C GLY A 202 28.93 -12.46 -6.18
N ASP A 203 28.41 -11.52 -6.98
CA ASP A 203 29.06 -11.06 -8.21
C ASP A 203 29.88 -9.77 -8.06
N SER A 204 30.07 -9.24 -6.85
CA SER A 204 30.86 -8.02 -6.61
C SER A 204 32.31 -8.26 -6.21
N VAL A 205 32.87 -9.45 -6.46
CA VAL A 205 34.31 -9.72 -6.28
C VAL A 205 34.91 -10.26 -7.58
N LYS A 206 35.21 -9.36 -8.51
CA LYS A 206 36.33 -9.46 -9.49
C LYS A 206 36.31 -8.23 -10.40
N ARG A 207 36.88 -7.13 -9.90
CA ARG A 207 37.42 -6.07 -10.77
C ARG A 207 38.50 -5.27 -10.03
N SER A 208 39.54 -5.98 -9.61
CA SER A 208 40.84 -5.42 -9.24
C SER A 208 41.90 -6.41 -9.73
N GLY A 209 42.70 -6.02 -10.73
CA GLY A 209 43.78 -6.83 -11.28
C GLY A 209 43.69 -7.05 -12.79
N GLN A 210 44.80 -6.83 -13.47
CA GLN A 210 44.97 -6.67 -14.91
C GLN A 210 44.81 -7.96 -15.73
N THR A 211 44.71 -7.75 -17.05
CA THR A 211 44.96 -8.66 -18.19
C THR A 211 43.89 -9.70 -18.56
N ALA A 212 43.10 -9.39 -19.60
CA ALA A 212 42.93 -10.24 -20.80
C ALA A 212 42.04 -9.55 -21.83
N GLN A 213 42.37 -9.79 -23.09
CA GLN A 213 41.91 -9.10 -24.30
C GLN A 213 40.47 -9.48 -24.74
N ASN A 214 39.94 -8.59 -25.59
CA ASN A 214 39.01 -8.82 -26.71
C ASN A 214 37.48 -8.70 -26.51
N LYS A 215 36.95 -7.77 -27.32
CA LYS A 215 35.67 -7.75 -28.05
C LYS A 215 34.38 -7.87 -27.22
N ASN A 216 33.76 -6.71 -26.95
CA ASN A 216 32.46 -6.41 -27.55
C ASN A 216 32.02 -4.95 -27.34
N GLN A 217 31.71 -4.30 -28.47
CA GLN A 217 31.20 -2.94 -28.57
C GLN A 217 29.84 -2.83 -27.84
N HIS A 218 29.75 -1.98 -26.83
CA HIS A 218 28.46 -1.55 -26.28
C HIS A 218 28.20 -0.10 -26.69
N LYS A 219 27.23 0.06 -27.60
CA LYS A 219 26.66 1.34 -28.05
C LYS A 219 26.16 2.14 -26.86
N ARG A 220 26.54 3.43 -26.79
CA ARG A 220 25.96 4.41 -25.86
C ARG A 220 24.49 4.69 -26.25
N PRO A 221 23.55 4.75 -25.29
CA PRO A 221 22.16 5.07 -25.59
C PRO A 221 22.01 6.54 -26.02
N GLN A 222 21.22 6.78 -27.08
CA GLN A 222 20.98 8.12 -27.60
C GLN A 222 19.80 8.82 -26.90
N LYS A 223 19.89 10.15 -26.81
CA LYS A 223 18.90 11.02 -26.17
C LYS A 223 17.57 10.94 -26.93
N GLY A 224 16.50 10.53 -26.26
CA GLY A 224 15.15 10.38 -26.82
C GLY A 224 14.58 8.94 -26.82
N GLN A 225 15.35 7.95 -26.38
CA GLN A 225 14.86 6.57 -26.24
C GLN A 225 14.18 6.36 -24.88
N VAL A 226 12.86 6.10 -24.89
CA VAL A 226 12.12 5.66 -23.71
C VAL A 226 12.24 4.14 -23.61
N LEU A 227 13.13 3.66 -22.75
CA LEU A 227 13.13 2.26 -22.31
C LEU A 227 12.17 2.12 -21.15
N THR A 228 10.94 1.68 -21.42
CA THR A 228 10.13 0.77 -20.60
C THR A 228 8.73 0.67 -21.23
N GLN A 229 8.34 -0.52 -21.68
CA GLN A 229 6.94 -0.90 -21.78
C GLN A 229 6.70 -2.09 -20.85
N HIS A 230 5.89 -1.88 -19.84
CA HIS A 230 5.27 -2.94 -19.06
C HIS A 230 3.89 -2.47 -18.62
N THR A 231 2.93 -2.65 -19.52
CA THR A 231 1.52 -2.75 -19.16
C THR A 231 1.16 -4.23 -19.25
N GLY A 232 0.72 -4.81 -18.13
CA GLY A 232 0.33 -6.21 -18.02
C GLY A 232 -0.99 -6.51 -18.74
N LEU A 233 -0.98 -6.39 -20.06
CA LEU A 233 -2.03 -6.88 -20.96
C LEU A 233 -1.44 -8.04 -21.77
N PRO A 234 -2.20 -9.12 -22.04
CA PRO A 234 -1.71 -10.23 -22.84
C PRO A 234 -1.36 -9.75 -24.26
N PRO A 235 -0.40 -10.40 -24.95
CA PRO A 235 0.04 -9.98 -26.28
C PRO A 235 -1.14 -9.97 -27.26
N ARG A 236 -1.33 -8.85 -27.96
CA ARG A 236 -2.28 -8.75 -29.06
C ARG A 236 -1.67 -9.44 -30.27
N GLU A 237 -2.34 -10.44 -30.84
CA GLU A 237 -1.92 -11.05 -32.10
C GLU A 237 -1.86 -9.99 -33.21
N THR A 238 -0.67 -9.62 -33.63
CA THR A 238 -0.47 -8.76 -34.80
C THR A 238 -0.44 -9.63 -36.04
N GLY A 239 -1.62 -9.83 -36.62
CA GLY A 239 -1.76 -10.27 -38.01
C GLY A 239 -1.06 -9.30 -38.98
N GLU A 240 -0.50 -9.88 -40.03
CA GLU A 240 0.34 -9.26 -41.05
C GLU A 240 -0.22 -7.93 -41.59
N LYS A 241 0.58 -6.86 -41.52
CA LYS A 241 0.30 -5.60 -42.22
C LYS A 241 0.79 -5.71 -43.66
N ARG A 242 -0.14 -5.81 -44.62
CA ARG A 242 0.13 -5.58 -46.04
C ARG A 242 0.46 -4.10 -46.29
N PRO A 243 1.47 -3.77 -47.11
CA PRO A 243 1.87 -2.39 -47.36
C PRO A 243 0.91 -1.69 -48.33
N PHE A 244 0.37 -0.55 -47.92
CA PHE A 244 -0.40 0.34 -48.80
C PHE A 244 0.55 1.02 -49.79
N GLY A 245 0.33 0.73 -51.07
CA GLY A 245 1.11 1.24 -52.20
C GLY A 245 0.91 2.73 -52.47
N SER A 246 1.97 3.32 -52.99
CA SER A 246 2.08 4.65 -53.57
C SER A 246 1.02 4.91 -54.65
N LYS A 247 0.22 5.96 -54.51
CA LYS A 247 -0.49 6.58 -55.63
C LYS A 247 0.28 7.82 -56.10
N SER A 248 0.70 7.74 -57.36
CA SER A 248 1.35 8.77 -58.16
C SER A 248 0.40 9.96 -58.43
N LYS A 249 0.99 11.17 -58.46
CA LYS A 249 0.32 12.42 -58.87
C LYS A 249 -0.16 12.35 -60.33
N PRO A 250 -1.35 12.88 -60.67
CA PRO A 250 -1.73 13.07 -62.06
C PRO A 250 -1.04 14.31 -62.64
N LYS A 251 -0.47 14.15 -63.85
CA LYS A 251 0.06 15.25 -64.68
C LYS A 251 -1.09 16.08 -65.25
N SER A 252 -1.00 17.39 -65.11
CA SER A 252 -1.78 18.37 -65.86
C SER A 252 -1.42 18.31 -67.36
N LYS A 253 -2.43 18.13 -68.22
CA LYS A 253 -2.36 18.48 -69.64
C LYS A 253 -3.33 19.65 -69.89
N ALA A 254 -2.80 20.72 -70.45
CA ALA A 254 -3.56 21.83 -71.01
C ALA A 254 -4.17 21.46 -72.37
N ARG A 255 -5.33 22.05 -72.69
CA ARG A 255 -5.70 22.69 -73.97
C ARG A 255 -7.21 22.79 -74.11
N GLY A 256 -7.67 23.93 -74.63
CA GLY A 256 -9.03 24.13 -75.13
C GLY A 256 -9.68 25.34 -74.49
#